data_AF-A0A518EPX2-F1
#
_entry.id   AF-A0A518EPX2-F1
#
_cell.length_a   1.000
_cell.length_b   1.000
_cell.length_c   1.000
_cell.angle_alpha   90.00
_cell.angle_beta   90.00
_cell.angle_gamma   90.00
#
_symmetry.space_group_name_H-M   'P 1'
#
loop_
_entity.id
_entity.type
_entity.pdbx_description
1 polymer ?
#
loop_
_entity_poly.entity_id
_entity_poly.type
_entity_poly.pdbx_seq_one_letter_code
_entity_poly.pdbx_strand_id
1 'polypeptide(L)'
;MDLNRDGIVDILSGSYSRMEESMAGLFQVLYGVEGGGFRKPTPVLGTDEEPLIIQVAGEAEDVDVRKICTRPTAADLDGDGLLDIVTGNFGGSFAVFWGTNEGFDPVSVMLKGSDGKELTVHHHSDPVLVDWDADGDLDLVTGSGFGGVSMFPNIGTKTEARFGDNVVLVPTPEAASNGVTVFGDEHIKAPGSSTRVEVADLNGDGKLDLLLGDSAQLSFPAKGLTEEECLERCAAWDKEASAVYETSPDIADWENMTPEESEAQEAFNEKIQALYQKRSEFIEERGTGYVWALLQK
;
A
#
# COMPACT_ATOMS: atom_id res chain seq x y z
N MET A 1 17.12 9.71 2.87
CA MET A 1 18.29 9.30 2.04
C MET A 1 18.99 10.55 1.52
N ASP A 2 20.15 10.42 0.89
CA ASP A 2 20.85 11.48 0.14
C ASP A 2 21.01 10.97 -1.30
N LEU A 3 20.15 11.42 -2.20
CA LEU A 3 20.01 10.86 -3.55
C LEU A 3 21.06 11.45 -4.51
N ASN A 4 21.48 12.69 -4.28
CA ASN A 4 22.45 13.40 -5.12
C ASN A 4 23.88 13.38 -4.57
N ARG A 5 24.09 12.79 -3.38
CA ARG A 5 25.38 12.63 -2.69
C ARG A 5 26.05 13.95 -2.31
N ASP A 6 25.26 14.98 -2.00
CA ASP A 6 25.77 16.26 -1.52
C ASP A 6 26.00 16.29 0.00
N GLY A 7 25.69 15.19 0.70
CA GLY A 7 25.80 15.05 2.15
C GLY A 7 24.60 15.60 2.91
N ILE A 8 23.53 16.03 2.22
CA ILE A 8 22.32 16.59 2.80
C ILE A 8 21.16 15.61 2.57
N VAL A 9 20.30 15.48 3.58
CA VAL A 9 19.14 14.57 3.50
C VAL A 9 18.10 15.12 2.53
N ASP A 10 17.66 14.26 1.63
CA ASP A 10 16.57 14.44 0.67
C ASP A 10 15.30 13.70 1.12
N ILE A 11 14.17 14.10 0.53
CA ILE A 11 12.89 13.38 0.62
C ILE A 11 12.54 12.82 -0.76
N LEU A 12 12.16 11.55 -0.80
CA LEU A 12 11.65 10.83 -1.96
C LEU A 12 10.17 10.55 -1.71
N SER A 13 9.34 10.83 -2.69
CA SER A 13 7.90 10.67 -2.63
C SER A 13 7.40 10.00 -3.89
N GLY A 14 6.45 9.08 -3.74
CA GLY A 14 5.67 8.57 -4.87
C GLY A 14 4.41 9.41 -5.07
N SER A 15 3.83 9.36 -6.26
CA SER A 15 2.50 9.90 -6.54
C SER A 15 1.60 8.83 -7.15
N TYR A 16 0.30 8.92 -6.85
CA TYR A 16 -0.71 8.01 -7.40
C TYR A 16 -0.82 8.12 -8.94
N SER A 17 -0.77 9.33 -9.46
CA SER A 17 -0.90 9.58 -10.89
C SER A 17 -0.19 10.88 -11.26
N ARG A 18 0.26 10.96 -12.50
CA ARG A 18 0.68 12.20 -13.16
C ARG A 18 -0.49 13.06 -13.67
N MET A 19 -1.74 12.62 -13.45
CA MET A 19 -2.96 13.26 -13.93
C MET A 19 -3.04 13.33 -15.47
N GLU A 20 -2.53 12.28 -16.13
CA GLU A 20 -2.64 12.07 -17.58
C GLU A 20 -3.50 10.83 -17.87
N GLU A 21 -3.70 10.48 -19.15
CA GLU A 21 -4.53 9.34 -19.55
C GLU A 21 -4.03 8.01 -18.98
N SER A 22 -2.70 7.81 -18.87
CA SER A 22 -2.15 6.65 -18.17
C SER A 22 -2.05 6.90 -16.66
N MET A 23 -2.70 6.05 -15.87
CA MET A 23 -2.58 6.03 -14.40
C MET A 23 -1.22 5.46 -13.96
N ALA A 24 -0.15 6.18 -14.28
CA ALA A 24 1.21 5.88 -13.87
C ALA A 24 1.66 6.87 -12.80
N GLY A 25 2.24 6.34 -11.72
CA GLY A 25 2.78 7.14 -10.63
C GLY A 25 4.13 7.77 -10.98
N LEU A 26 4.39 8.97 -10.45
CA LEU A 26 5.70 9.62 -10.56
C LEU A 26 6.48 9.46 -9.26
N PHE A 27 7.80 9.45 -9.38
CA PHE A 27 8.72 9.64 -8.26
C PHE A 27 9.14 11.09 -8.23
N GLN A 28 9.04 11.73 -7.06
CA GLN A 28 9.46 13.09 -6.83
C GLN A 28 10.51 13.14 -5.74
N VAL A 29 11.52 13.97 -5.94
CA VAL A 29 12.53 14.25 -4.94
C VAL A 29 12.45 15.72 -4.53
N LEU A 30 12.50 15.96 -3.22
CA LEU A 30 12.69 17.28 -2.64
C LEU A 30 14.11 17.31 -2.08
N TYR A 31 15.03 17.92 -2.84
CA TYR A 31 16.42 17.98 -2.44
C TYR A 31 16.61 18.86 -1.20
N GLY A 32 17.42 18.38 -0.26
CA GLY A 32 17.83 19.12 0.91
C GLY A 32 18.58 20.42 0.55
N VAL A 33 18.57 21.37 1.48
CA VAL A 33 19.31 22.63 1.34
C VAL A 33 20.16 22.87 2.57
N GLU A 34 21.40 23.32 2.36
CA GLU A 34 22.31 23.69 3.44
C GLU A 34 21.67 24.77 4.34
N GLY A 35 21.73 24.57 5.65
CA GLY A 35 21.04 25.43 6.62
C GLY A 35 19.57 25.08 6.87
N GLY A 36 19.03 24.06 6.19
CA GLY A 36 17.73 23.46 6.44
C GLY A 36 16.66 23.81 5.40
N GLY A 37 15.65 22.94 5.33
CA GLY A 37 14.57 23.04 4.35
C GLY A 37 14.85 22.23 3.07
N PHE A 38 13.91 22.31 2.13
CA PHE A 38 13.93 21.52 0.91
C PHE A 38 13.62 22.39 -0.31
N ARG A 39 14.17 22.03 -1.46
CA ARG A 39 13.78 22.58 -2.76
C ARG A 39 12.35 22.14 -3.11
N LYS A 40 11.78 22.78 -4.13
CA LYS A 40 10.50 22.33 -4.70
C LYS A 40 10.64 20.88 -5.21
N PRO A 41 9.59 20.06 -5.11
CA PRO A 41 9.61 18.70 -5.64
C PRO A 41 9.88 18.73 -7.14
N THR A 42 10.78 17.87 -7.59
CA THR A 42 11.07 17.61 -9.00
C THR A 42 10.94 16.13 -9.30
N PRO A 43 10.47 15.71 -10.49
CA PRO A 43 10.50 14.32 -10.88
C PRO A 43 11.90 13.73 -10.78
N VAL A 44 12.00 12.46 -10.36
CA VAL A 44 13.23 11.68 -10.50
C VAL A 44 13.31 11.22 -11.96
N LEU A 45 14.44 11.50 -12.60
CA LEU A 45 14.68 11.20 -14.01
C LEU A 45 15.59 9.98 -14.14
N GLY A 46 15.37 9.18 -15.18
CA GLY A 46 16.30 8.15 -15.61
C GLY A 46 17.49 8.73 -16.37
N THR A 47 18.43 7.87 -16.74
CA THR A 47 19.58 8.23 -17.61
C THR A 47 19.17 8.69 -19.02
N ASP A 48 17.91 8.48 -19.39
CA ASP A 48 17.28 8.97 -20.62
C ASP A 48 16.66 10.36 -20.49
N GLU A 49 16.81 11.00 -19.32
CA GLU A 49 16.25 12.32 -18.96
C GLU A 49 14.71 12.35 -18.86
N GLU A 50 14.05 11.19 -18.91
CA GLU A 50 12.60 11.08 -18.74
C GLU A 50 12.24 10.68 -17.30
N PRO A 51 11.03 11.03 -16.80
CA PRO A 51 10.59 10.60 -15.48
C PRO A 51 10.57 9.08 -15.36
N LEU A 52 11.09 8.57 -14.24
CA LEU A 52 10.97 7.14 -13.92
C LEU A 52 9.49 6.75 -13.78
N ILE A 53 9.09 5.68 -14.48
CA ILE A 53 7.74 5.12 -14.47
C ILE A 53 7.87 3.61 -14.33
N ILE A 54 7.06 3.00 -13.46
CA ILE A 54 7.09 1.54 -13.30
C ILE A 54 6.68 0.88 -14.64
N GLN A 55 7.52 -0.01 -15.15
CA GLN A 55 7.25 -0.78 -16.35
C GLN A 55 6.73 -2.16 -15.98
N VAL A 56 5.73 -2.61 -16.73
CA VAL A 56 5.08 -3.90 -16.53
C VAL A 56 5.08 -4.61 -17.87
N ALA A 57 5.54 -5.87 -17.89
CA ALA A 57 5.62 -6.65 -19.12
C ALA A 57 4.21 -7.07 -19.61
N GLY A 58 3.93 -6.88 -20.90
CA GLY A 58 2.64 -7.18 -21.54
C GLY A 58 2.18 -6.03 -22.44
N GLU A 59 1.20 -6.28 -23.32
CA GLU A 59 0.52 -5.18 -24.02
C GLU A 59 -0.19 -4.32 -22.97
N ALA A 60 0.05 -3.01 -23.04
CA ALA A 60 -0.53 -2.08 -22.08
C ALA A 60 -2.04 -2.04 -22.29
N GLU A 61 -2.80 -2.59 -21.35
CA GLU A 61 -4.14 -2.03 -21.11
C GLU A 61 -3.94 -0.57 -20.65
N ASP A 62 -4.86 0.31 -21.05
CA ASP A 62 -4.74 1.75 -20.85
C ASP A 62 -4.60 2.13 -19.35
N VAL A 63 -5.03 1.22 -18.46
CA VAL A 63 -4.87 1.30 -17.02
C VAL A 63 -4.31 -0.02 -16.45
N ASP A 64 -3.07 -0.02 -15.97
CA ASP A 64 -2.53 -1.11 -15.15
C ASP A 64 -2.15 -0.56 -13.77
N VAL A 65 -2.88 -0.98 -12.73
CA VAL A 65 -2.65 -0.55 -11.34
C VAL A 65 -1.25 -0.87 -10.83
N ARG A 66 -0.53 -1.82 -11.44
CA ARG A 66 0.88 -2.10 -11.12
C ARG A 66 1.83 -0.97 -11.51
N LYS A 67 1.38 -0.01 -12.34
CA LYS A 67 2.12 1.21 -12.69
C LYS A 67 1.94 2.35 -11.68
N ILE A 68 1.02 2.20 -10.72
CA ILE A 68 0.76 3.19 -9.67
C ILE A 68 1.69 2.91 -8.49
N CYS A 69 2.61 3.84 -8.20
CA CYS A 69 3.51 3.69 -7.05
C CYS A 69 2.81 4.07 -5.73
N THR A 70 3.12 3.35 -4.66
CA THR A 70 2.52 3.53 -3.32
C THR A 70 3.49 4.16 -2.32
N ARG A 71 4.71 3.63 -2.25
CA ARG A 71 5.82 4.11 -1.43
C ARG A 71 7.15 3.73 -2.06
N PRO A 72 7.91 4.70 -2.57
CA PRO A 72 9.31 4.49 -2.90
C PRO A 72 10.19 4.58 -1.64
N THR A 73 11.24 3.80 -1.62
CA THR A 73 12.37 3.88 -0.70
C THR A 73 13.67 3.81 -1.49
N ALA A 74 14.75 4.35 -0.92
CA ALA A 74 16.06 4.30 -1.56
C ALA A 74 17.08 3.56 -0.67
N ALA A 75 17.72 2.53 -1.23
CA ALA A 75 18.72 1.72 -0.55
C ALA A 75 19.70 1.10 -1.56
N ASP A 76 20.91 0.81 -1.13
CA ASP A 76 21.95 0.10 -1.90
C ASP A 76 21.64 -1.41 -1.85
N LEU A 77 20.79 -1.89 -2.77
CA LEU A 77 20.24 -3.26 -2.74
C LEU A 77 21.20 -4.28 -3.37
N ASP A 78 22.04 -3.85 -4.32
CA ASP A 78 23.06 -4.70 -4.94
C ASP A 78 24.49 -4.47 -4.40
N GLY A 79 24.62 -3.61 -3.39
CA GLY A 79 25.85 -3.43 -2.63
C GLY A 79 26.97 -2.72 -3.41
N ASP A 80 26.65 -2.05 -4.51
CA ASP A 80 27.61 -1.32 -5.33
C ASP A 80 27.94 0.09 -4.75
N GLY A 81 27.23 0.50 -3.70
CA GLY A 81 27.41 1.76 -3.00
C GLY A 81 26.64 2.93 -3.61
N LEU A 82 25.79 2.67 -4.59
CA LEU A 82 24.83 3.61 -5.17
C LEU A 82 23.44 3.28 -4.59
N LEU A 83 22.59 4.29 -4.44
CA LEU A 83 21.22 4.03 -4.00
C LEU A 83 20.38 3.58 -5.18
N ASP A 84 19.62 2.51 -5.00
CA ASP A 84 18.54 2.05 -5.87
C ASP A 84 17.20 2.59 -5.36
N ILE A 85 16.22 2.75 -6.25
CA ILE A 85 14.85 3.06 -5.85
C ILE A 85 14.03 1.78 -5.88
N VAL A 86 13.56 1.35 -4.70
CA VAL A 86 12.61 0.24 -4.57
C VAL A 86 11.24 0.81 -4.27
N THR A 87 10.21 0.34 -4.96
CA THR A 87 8.84 0.85 -4.79
C THR A 87 7.83 -0.28 -4.76
N GLY A 88 6.81 -0.10 -3.93
CA GLY A 88 5.57 -0.86 -4.05
C GLY A 88 4.67 -0.31 -5.14
N ASN A 89 3.62 -1.06 -5.45
CA ASN A 89 2.54 -0.63 -6.34
C ASN A 89 1.15 -1.10 -5.86
N PHE A 90 0.10 -0.60 -6.51
CA PHE A 90 -1.29 -0.93 -6.14
C PHE A 90 -1.61 -2.42 -6.34
N GLY A 91 -1.00 -3.07 -7.34
CA GLY A 91 -1.12 -4.52 -7.54
C GLY A 91 -0.48 -5.36 -6.42
N GLY A 92 0.29 -4.75 -5.52
CA GLY A 92 0.95 -5.45 -4.41
C GLY A 92 2.31 -6.05 -4.74
N SER A 93 2.83 -5.83 -5.96
CA SER A 93 4.19 -6.24 -6.33
C SER A 93 5.21 -5.12 -6.06
N PHE A 94 6.49 -5.40 -6.33
CA PHE A 94 7.60 -4.51 -6.03
C PHE A 94 8.48 -4.33 -7.27
N ALA A 95 8.87 -3.09 -7.55
CA ALA A 95 9.75 -2.74 -8.65
C ALA A 95 11.02 -2.07 -8.12
N VAL A 96 12.13 -2.26 -8.81
CA VAL A 96 13.41 -1.58 -8.55
C VAL A 96 13.86 -0.81 -9.79
N PHE A 97 14.35 0.41 -9.60
CA PHE A 97 15.17 1.14 -10.54
C PHE A 97 16.60 1.18 -10.01
N TRP A 98 17.53 0.58 -10.75
CA TRP A 98 18.93 0.47 -10.33
C TRP A 98 19.65 1.80 -10.43
N GLY A 99 20.41 2.14 -9.39
CA GLY A 99 21.32 3.27 -9.38
C GLY A 99 22.57 2.95 -10.20
N THR A 100 23.08 3.95 -10.93
CA THR A 100 24.33 3.87 -11.68
C THR A 100 25.14 5.14 -11.48
N ASN A 101 26.35 5.20 -12.05
CA ASN A 101 27.16 6.43 -11.99
C ASN A 101 26.56 7.55 -12.86
N GLU A 102 25.73 7.20 -13.83
CA GLU A 102 25.08 8.10 -14.77
C GLU A 102 23.70 8.57 -14.31
N GLY A 103 23.09 7.92 -13.31
CA GLY A 103 21.73 8.20 -12.83
C GLY A 103 21.00 6.92 -12.47
N PHE A 104 19.68 6.89 -12.65
CA PHE A 104 18.89 5.66 -12.49
C PHE A 104 18.64 5.00 -13.84
N ASP A 105 18.73 3.67 -13.92
CA ASP A 105 18.26 2.93 -15.09
C ASP A 105 16.78 3.28 -15.33
N PRO A 106 16.40 3.76 -16.53
CA PRO A 106 15.00 4.10 -16.81
C PRO A 106 14.08 2.88 -16.80
N VAL A 107 14.63 1.66 -16.93
CA VAL A 107 13.87 0.41 -16.97
C VAL A 107 13.84 -0.23 -15.58
N SER A 108 12.66 -0.24 -14.97
CA SER A 108 12.42 -0.97 -13.73
C SER A 108 12.38 -2.48 -13.94
N VAL A 109 12.79 -3.20 -12.90
CA VAL A 109 12.72 -4.66 -12.81
C VAL A 109 11.76 -5.04 -11.68
N MET A 110 10.86 -5.99 -11.91
CA MET A 110 10.03 -6.54 -10.83
C MET A 110 10.89 -7.44 -9.93
N LEU A 111 10.85 -7.20 -8.61
CA LEU A 111 11.54 -8.06 -7.65
C LEU A 111 10.90 -9.46 -7.65
N LYS A 112 11.76 -10.47 -7.62
CA LYS A 112 11.37 -11.87 -7.68
C LYS A 112 11.87 -12.63 -6.48
N GLY A 113 11.09 -13.61 -6.05
CA GLY A 113 11.51 -14.59 -5.08
C GLY A 113 12.50 -15.58 -5.68
N SER A 114 13.09 -16.39 -4.82
CA SER A 114 14.01 -17.48 -5.18
C SER A 114 13.37 -18.54 -6.11
N ASP A 115 12.05 -18.60 -6.18
CA ASP A 115 11.28 -19.44 -7.10
C ASP A 115 11.09 -18.82 -8.50
N GLY A 116 11.61 -17.60 -8.71
CA GLY A 116 11.54 -16.86 -9.97
C GLY A 116 10.21 -16.13 -10.22
N LYS A 117 9.25 -16.18 -9.29
CA LYS A 117 7.99 -15.43 -9.38
C LYS A 117 8.13 -14.05 -8.78
N GLU A 118 7.32 -13.11 -9.25
CA GLU A 118 7.25 -11.78 -8.64
C GLU A 118 6.85 -11.89 -7.16
N LEU A 119 7.54 -11.12 -6.32
CA LEU A 119 7.12 -10.97 -4.93
C LEU A 119 5.81 -10.19 -4.90
N THR A 120 4.83 -10.70 -4.17
CA THR A 120 3.53 -10.05 -4.03
C THR A 120 3.03 -10.12 -2.59
N VAL A 121 2.42 -9.03 -2.16
CA VAL A 121 1.45 -9.01 -1.07
C VAL A 121 0.07 -8.75 -1.66
N HIS A 122 -0.97 -8.70 -0.83
CA HIS A 122 -2.35 -8.61 -1.30
C HIS A 122 -2.59 -7.43 -2.26
N HIS A 123 -2.59 -6.19 -1.75
CA HIS A 123 -2.65 -4.97 -2.56
C HIS A 123 -1.88 -3.84 -1.87
N HIS A 124 -1.48 -2.83 -2.65
CA HIS A 124 -0.79 -1.62 -2.19
C HIS A 124 0.42 -1.94 -1.29
N SER A 125 1.46 -2.53 -1.88
CA SER A 125 2.69 -2.86 -1.15
C SER A 125 3.38 -1.61 -0.59
N ASP A 126 3.99 -1.70 0.59
CA ASP A 126 4.63 -0.57 1.28
C ASP A 126 6.05 -0.94 1.74
N PRO A 127 7.05 -0.98 0.83
CA PRO A 127 8.35 -1.57 1.14
C PRO A 127 9.20 -0.73 2.09
N VAL A 128 9.91 -1.43 2.96
CA VAL A 128 11.02 -0.98 3.80
C VAL A 128 12.13 -2.01 3.64
N LEU A 129 13.34 -1.55 3.29
CA LEU A 129 14.53 -2.40 3.22
C LEU A 129 15.34 -2.23 4.50
N VAL A 130 15.64 -3.34 5.16
CA VAL A 130 16.34 -3.36 6.46
C VAL A 130 17.01 -4.71 6.68
N ASP A 131 18.17 -4.72 7.34
CA ASP A 131 18.82 -5.94 7.82
C ASP A 131 18.08 -6.46 9.05
N TRP A 132 17.05 -7.30 8.84
CA TRP A 132 16.11 -7.72 9.88
C TRP A 132 16.74 -8.74 10.82
N ASP A 133 17.59 -9.63 10.30
CA ASP A 133 18.21 -10.71 11.06
C ASP A 133 19.69 -10.46 11.44
N ALA A 134 20.20 -9.28 11.13
CA ALA A 134 21.54 -8.79 11.46
C ALA A 134 22.67 -9.60 10.80
N ASP A 135 22.43 -10.12 9.59
CA ASP A 135 23.42 -10.85 8.80
C ASP A 135 24.22 -9.96 7.83
N GLY A 136 23.84 -8.69 7.72
CA GLY A 136 24.54 -7.67 6.94
C GLY A 136 24.02 -7.48 5.52
N ASP A 137 22.91 -8.12 5.16
CA ASP A 137 22.18 -7.86 3.92
C ASP A 137 20.76 -7.31 4.16
N LEU A 138 20.08 -6.84 3.11
CA LEU A 138 18.79 -6.15 3.25
C LEU A 138 17.62 -7.10 2.96
N ASP A 139 16.77 -7.29 3.96
CA ASP A 139 15.47 -7.92 3.84
C ASP A 139 14.40 -6.92 3.38
N LEU A 140 13.32 -7.44 2.80
CA LEU A 140 12.16 -6.66 2.40
C LEU A 140 11.02 -6.81 3.40
N VAL A 141 10.81 -5.82 4.25
CA VAL A 141 9.63 -5.71 5.11
C VAL A 141 8.58 -4.85 4.42
N THR A 142 7.31 -5.19 4.53
CA THR A 142 6.26 -4.49 3.78
C THR A 142 4.91 -4.53 4.47
N GLY A 143 4.21 -3.39 4.45
CA GLY A 143 2.80 -3.30 4.77
C GLY A 143 1.91 -3.57 3.54
N SER A 144 0.60 -3.62 3.76
CA SER A 144 -0.38 -3.75 2.67
C SER A 144 -1.58 -2.82 2.87
N GLY A 145 -2.22 -2.45 1.76
CA GLY A 145 -3.54 -1.81 1.75
C GLY A 145 -4.61 -2.58 2.52
N PHE A 146 -4.47 -3.90 2.66
CA PHE A 146 -5.40 -4.75 3.42
C PHE A 146 -5.03 -4.88 4.90
N GLY A 147 -3.86 -4.35 5.28
CA GLY A 147 -3.31 -4.49 6.62
C GLY A 147 -2.36 -5.69 6.75
N GLY A 148 -1.83 -5.88 7.96
CA GLY A 148 -0.78 -6.85 8.24
C GLY A 148 0.61 -6.42 7.75
N VAL A 149 1.62 -7.19 8.13
CA VAL A 149 3.03 -6.94 7.78
C VAL A 149 3.65 -8.26 7.34
N SER A 150 4.21 -8.25 6.14
CA SER A 150 4.97 -9.36 5.55
C SER A 150 6.45 -9.01 5.52
N MET A 151 7.30 -10.03 5.55
CA MET A 151 8.73 -9.91 5.36
C MET A 151 9.20 -10.98 4.38
N PHE A 152 10.02 -10.60 3.41
CA PHE A 152 10.71 -11.51 2.51
C PHE A 152 12.19 -11.48 2.85
N PRO A 153 12.74 -12.56 3.42
CA PRO A 153 14.11 -12.57 3.87
C PRO A 153 15.04 -12.63 2.66
N ASN A 154 16.12 -11.88 2.64
CA ASN A 154 17.15 -12.06 1.64
C ASN A 154 17.98 -13.29 2.03
N ILE A 155 17.76 -14.39 1.32
CA ILE A 155 18.49 -15.66 1.50
C ILE A 155 19.72 -15.74 0.57
N GLY A 156 20.14 -14.60 0.03
CA GLY A 156 21.23 -14.42 -0.91
C GLY A 156 22.47 -13.88 -0.22
N THR A 157 22.93 -12.73 -0.70
CA THR A 157 23.99 -11.94 -0.06
C THR A 157 23.69 -10.46 -0.25
N LYS A 158 24.45 -9.60 0.43
CA LYS A 158 24.40 -8.14 0.25
C LYS A 158 24.53 -7.69 -1.22
N THR A 159 25.34 -8.38 -2.02
CA THR A 159 25.60 -7.97 -3.42
C THR A 159 24.82 -8.76 -4.46
N GLU A 160 24.00 -9.71 -4.02
CA GLU A 160 23.21 -10.57 -4.89
C GLU A 160 21.95 -10.97 -4.11
N ALA A 161 21.05 -9.99 -3.94
CA ALA A 161 19.83 -10.18 -3.19
C ALA A 161 18.96 -11.28 -3.82
N ARG A 162 18.53 -12.23 -3.00
CA ARG A 162 17.62 -13.30 -3.39
C ARG A 162 16.58 -13.48 -2.30
N PHE A 163 15.39 -12.94 -2.52
CA PHE A 163 14.32 -12.99 -1.53
C PHE A 163 13.70 -14.39 -1.42
N GLY A 164 13.51 -14.86 -0.18
CA GLY A 164 12.87 -16.12 0.17
C GLY A 164 11.35 -16.03 0.22
N ASP A 165 10.72 -17.02 0.84
CA ASP A 165 9.27 -17.07 1.01
C ASP A 165 8.76 -15.99 1.98
N ASN A 166 7.50 -15.58 1.82
CA ASN A 166 6.85 -14.63 2.71
C ASN A 166 6.77 -15.16 4.15
N VAL A 167 7.31 -14.39 5.09
CA VAL A 167 7.14 -14.52 6.53
C VAL A 167 6.15 -13.47 7.03
N VAL A 168 5.01 -13.91 7.57
CA VAL A 168 4.01 -13.01 8.17
C VAL A 168 4.50 -12.56 9.56
N LEU A 169 4.86 -11.29 9.69
CA LEU A 169 5.24 -10.67 10.96
C LEU A 169 4.02 -10.22 11.77
N VAL A 170 3.05 -9.63 11.09
CA VAL A 170 1.75 -9.24 11.67
C VAL A 170 0.67 -9.80 10.74
N PRO A 171 -0.24 -10.65 11.22
CA PRO A 171 -1.31 -11.16 10.38
C PRO A 171 -2.16 -9.99 9.89
N THR A 172 -2.60 -10.06 8.63
CA THR A 172 -3.70 -9.21 8.16
C THR A 172 -4.86 -9.43 9.11
N PRO A 173 -5.47 -8.37 9.67
CA PRO A 173 -6.64 -8.53 10.49
C PRO A 173 -7.66 -9.32 9.66
N GLU A 174 -8.25 -10.37 10.24
CA GLU A 174 -9.51 -10.85 9.71
C GLU A 174 -10.38 -9.59 9.62
N ALA A 175 -10.84 -9.25 8.41
CA ALA A 175 -11.78 -8.16 8.31
C ALA A 175 -12.86 -8.43 9.36
N ALA A 176 -13.41 -7.40 9.99
CA ALA A 176 -14.61 -7.57 10.80
C ALA A 176 -15.81 -8.11 9.98
N SER A 177 -15.56 -8.61 8.77
CA SER A 177 -16.37 -9.32 7.77
C SER A 177 -16.88 -10.68 8.22
N ASN A 178 -17.29 -10.81 9.48
CA ASN A 178 -18.53 -11.56 9.71
C ASN A 178 -19.76 -10.64 9.63
N GLY A 179 -19.59 -9.40 9.14
CA GLY A 179 -20.67 -8.42 9.00
C GLY A 179 -21.16 -7.87 10.34
N VAL A 180 -20.42 -8.11 11.42
CA VAL A 180 -20.83 -7.68 12.76
C VAL A 180 -20.34 -6.26 12.99
N THR A 181 -21.27 -5.31 12.96
CA THR A 181 -21.01 -3.94 13.42
C THR A 181 -20.64 -3.98 14.90
N VAL A 182 -19.47 -3.43 15.25
CA VAL A 182 -19.08 -3.16 16.63
C VAL A 182 -18.92 -1.65 16.80
N PHE A 183 -19.45 -1.11 17.89
CA PHE A 183 -19.41 0.33 18.16
C PHE A 183 -18.21 0.72 19.02
N GLY A 184 -17.73 1.95 18.82
CA GLY A 184 -16.65 2.53 19.62
C GLY A 184 -15.27 2.02 19.22
N ASP A 185 -14.33 2.04 20.15
CA ASP A 185 -12.93 1.63 19.99
C ASP A 185 -12.66 0.21 20.51
N GLU A 186 -13.64 -0.43 21.17
CA GLU A 186 -13.44 -1.73 21.80
C GLU A 186 -13.08 -2.84 20.82
N HIS A 187 -13.46 -2.75 19.54
CA HIS A 187 -13.08 -3.73 18.51
C HIS A 187 -11.65 -3.57 17.99
N ILE A 188 -10.98 -2.45 18.30
CA ILE A 188 -9.62 -2.18 17.82
C ILE A 188 -8.63 -2.99 18.66
N LYS A 189 -8.36 -4.22 18.21
CA LYS A 189 -7.46 -5.18 18.91
C LYS A 189 -6.11 -5.37 18.22
N ALA A 190 -5.98 -4.91 16.98
CA ALA A 190 -4.79 -5.07 16.15
C ALA A 190 -4.78 -3.96 15.08
N PRO A 191 -3.63 -3.73 14.41
CA PRO A 191 -3.57 -2.86 13.26
C PRO A 191 -4.65 -3.19 12.22
N GLY A 192 -5.33 -2.15 11.73
CA GLY A 192 -6.36 -2.22 10.70
C GLY A 192 -5.78 -2.38 9.29
N SER A 193 -6.43 -1.72 8.33
CA SER A 193 -6.01 -1.74 6.91
C SER A 193 -4.95 -0.69 6.62
N SER A 194 -4.42 -0.66 5.39
CA SER A 194 -3.45 0.35 4.93
C SER A 194 -2.27 0.54 5.88
N THR A 195 -1.72 -0.55 6.39
CA THR A 195 -0.60 -0.52 7.33
C THR A 195 0.63 0.06 6.66
N ARG A 196 1.19 1.12 7.25
CA ARG A 196 2.47 1.70 6.89
C ARG A 196 3.49 1.29 7.94
N VAL A 197 4.60 0.74 7.48
CA VAL A 197 5.63 0.18 8.37
C VAL A 197 6.80 1.15 8.50
N GLU A 198 7.32 1.24 9.71
CA GLU A 198 8.66 1.74 10.01
C GLU A 198 9.35 0.71 10.93
N VAL A 199 10.62 0.42 10.66
CA VAL A 199 11.40 -0.59 11.38
C VAL A 199 12.57 0.10 12.09
N ALA A 200 12.65 -0.05 13.40
CA ALA A 200 13.71 0.52 14.22
C ALA A 200 13.82 -0.20 15.56
N ASP A 201 14.98 -0.15 16.20
CA ASP A 201 15.09 -0.51 17.63
C ASP A 201 14.44 0.61 18.47
N LEU A 202 13.15 0.44 18.80
CA LEU A 202 12.34 1.46 19.46
C LEU A 202 12.63 1.53 20.96
N ASN A 203 13.14 0.43 21.53
CA ASN A 203 13.28 0.28 22.97
C ASN A 203 14.75 0.21 23.45
N GLY A 204 15.70 0.11 22.52
CA GLY A 204 17.14 0.11 22.77
C GLY A 204 17.69 -1.27 23.17
N ASP A 205 17.03 -2.37 22.84
CA ASP A 205 17.46 -3.73 23.18
C ASP A 205 18.34 -4.39 22.10
N GLY A 206 18.61 -3.68 21.00
CA GLY A 206 19.39 -4.16 19.87
C GLY A 206 18.62 -5.07 18.92
N LYS A 207 17.30 -5.21 19.08
CA LYS A 207 16.41 -5.88 18.13
C LYS A 207 15.58 -4.85 17.39
N LEU A 208 15.23 -5.16 16.14
CA LEU A 208 14.35 -4.32 15.37
C LEU A 208 12.89 -4.56 15.76
N ASP A 209 12.21 -3.47 16.09
CA ASP A 209 10.79 -3.39 16.41
C ASP A 209 10.00 -2.80 15.22
N LEU A 210 8.67 -2.90 15.28
CA LEU A 210 7.78 -2.29 14.30
C LEU A 210 7.01 -1.11 14.88
N LEU A 211 7.05 0.04 14.19
CA LEU A 211 6.12 1.15 14.38
C LEU A 211 5.16 1.18 13.19
N LEU A 212 3.88 0.93 13.43
CA LEU A 212 2.87 0.79 12.39
C LEU A 212 1.85 1.91 12.47
N GLY A 213 1.65 2.64 11.38
CA GLY A 213 0.44 3.43 11.17
C GLY A 213 -0.60 2.58 10.45
N ASP A 214 -1.88 2.71 10.79
CA ASP A 214 -2.96 2.03 10.07
C ASP A 214 -4.07 3.00 9.62
N SER A 215 -5.08 2.43 8.96
CA SER A 215 -6.40 3.03 8.79
C SER A 215 -7.44 2.14 9.45
N ALA A 216 -8.30 2.75 10.24
CA ALA A 216 -9.38 2.08 10.96
C ALA A 216 -10.69 2.83 10.74
N GLN A 217 -11.79 2.10 10.86
CA GLN A 217 -13.14 2.65 10.81
C GLN A 217 -13.80 2.45 12.17
N LEU A 218 -14.30 3.55 12.73
CA LEU A 218 -15.10 3.53 13.95
C LEU A 218 -16.56 3.71 13.57
N SER A 219 -17.41 2.89 14.16
CA SER A 219 -18.86 3.01 14.03
C SER A 219 -19.43 3.55 15.34
N PHE A 220 -20.43 4.40 15.24
CA PHE A 220 -21.21 4.92 16.36
C PHE A 220 -22.71 4.81 16.06
N PRO A 221 -23.57 4.64 17.08
CA PRO A 221 -25.00 4.82 16.91
C PRO A 221 -25.31 6.22 16.39
N ALA A 222 -26.21 6.33 15.41
CA ALA A 222 -26.68 7.64 14.97
C ALA A 222 -27.34 8.40 16.14
N LYS A 223 -27.31 9.73 16.04
CA LYS A 223 -27.78 10.62 17.12
C LYS A 223 -29.20 10.26 17.58
N GLY A 224 -29.31 9.88 18.86
CA GLY A 224 -30.59 9.56 19.49
C GLY A 224 -30.98 8.08 19.43
N LEU A 225 -30.11 7.21 18.91
CA LEU A 225 -30.28 5.77 18.95
C LEU A 225 -29.32 5.13 19.95
N THR A 226 -29.74 4.01 20.52
CA THR A 226 -28.91 3.10 21.32
C THR A 226 -28.16 2.11 20.44
N GLU A 227 -27.08 1.51 20.96
CA GLU A 227 -26.36 0.45 20.25
C GLU A 227 -27.26 -0.74 19.89
N GLU A 228 -28.15 -1.15 20.80
CA GLU A 228 -29.09 -2.25 20.59
C GLU A 228 -30.03 -1.97 19.40
N GLU A 229 -30.64 -0.78 19.35
CA GLU A 229 -31.50 -0.36 18.22
C GLU A 229 -30.73 -0.34 16.90
N CYS A 230 -29.47 0.09 16.93
CA CYS A 230 -28.63 0.12 15.74
C CYS A 230 -28.23 -1.28 15.29
N LEU A 231 -27.90 -2.20 16.20
CA LEU A 231 -27.56 -3.60 15.88
C LEU A 231 -28.75 -4.34 15.24
N GLU A 232 -29.97 -4.14 15.75
CA GLU A 232 -31.18 -4.70 15.12
C GLU A 232 -31.35 -4.19 13.68
N ARG A 233 -31.11 -2.90 13.45
CA ARG A 233 -31.15 -2.30 12.11
C ARG A 233 -30.01 -2.78 11.23
N CYS A 234 -28.80 -3.00 11.77
CA CYS A 234 -27.69 -3.63 11.04
C CYS A 234 -28.12 -5.00 10.52
N ALA A 235 -28.66 -5.86 11.38
CA ALA A 235 -29.06 -7.21 10.97
C ALA A 235 -30.18 -7.22 9.91
N ALA A 236 -31.08 -6.23 9.94
CA ALA A 236 -32.08 -6.04 8.88
C ALA A 236 -31.44 -5.54 7.58
N TRP A 237 -30.53 -4.57 7.69
CA TRP A 237 -29.77 -4.01 6.59
C TRP A 237 -28.87 -5.04 5.92
N ASP A 238 -28.20 -5.93 6.66
CA ASP A 238 -27.31 -6.96 6.11
C ASP A 238 -28.06 -7.95 5.19
N LYS A 239 -29.30 -8.28 5.55
CA LYS A 239 -30.19 -9.11 4.73
C LYS A 239 -30.59 -8.40 3.44
N GLU A 240 -30.94 -7.12 3.55
CA GLU A 240 -31.27 -6.28 2.39
C GLU A 240 -30.04 -6.08 1.48
N ALA A 241 -28.88 -5.83 2.07
CA ALA A 241 -27.61 -5.68 1.38
C ALA A 241 -27.27 -6.94 0.60
N SER A 242 -27.37 -8.12 1.23
CA SER A 242 -27.12 -9.40 0.58
C SER A 242 -28.04 -9.60 -0.63
N ALA A 243 -29.34 -9.31 -0.49
CA ALA A 243 -30.29 -9.39 -1.60
C ALA A 243 -30.00 -8.37 -2.72
N VAL A 244 -29.51 -7.17 -2.38
CA VAL A 244 -29.09 -6.17 -3.39
C VAL A 244 -27.85 -6.66 -4.13
N TYR A 245 -26.82 -7.11 -3.42
CA TYR A 245 -25.56 -7.60 -4.02
C TYR A 245 -25.78 -8.83 -4.92
N GLU A 246 -26.74 -9.70 -4.61
CA GLU A 246 -27.17 -10.81 -5.50
C GLU A 246 -27.73 -10.31 -6.84
N THR A 247 -28.14 -9.04 -6.94
CA THR A 247 -28.59 -8.40 -8.19
C THR A 247 -27.48 -7.66 -8.93
N SER A 248 -26.22 -7.79 -8.52
CA SER A 248 -25.09 -7.22 -9.25
C SER A 248 -25.08 -7.73 -10.69
N PRO A 249 -24.97 -6.85 -11.69
CA PRO A 249 -24.82 -7.29 -13.07
C PRO A 249 -23.49 -8.03 -13.22
N ASP A 250 -23.51 -9.07 -14.06
CA ASP A 250 -22.31 -9.81 -14.46
C ASP A 250 -21.69 -9.13 -15.68
N ILE A 251 -20.75 -8.23 -15.44
CA ILE A 251 -20.07 -7.44 -16.48
C ILE A 251 -18.72 -8.06 -16.75
N ALA A 252 -18.57 -8.60 -17.97
CA ALA A 252 -17.34 -9.25 -18.41
C ALA A 252 -16.27 -8.25 -18.88
N ASP A 253 -16.69 -7.13 -19.45
CA ASP A 253 -15.81 -6.06 -19.96
C ASP A 253 -16.34 -4.70 -19.48
N TRP A 254 -15.69 -4.15 -18.46
CA TRP A 254 -16.08 -2.88 -17.83
C TRP A 254 -15.72 -1.65 -18.68
N GLU A 255 -14.83 -1.80 -19.66
CA GLU A 255 -14.37 -0.70 -20.52
C GLU A 255 -15.27 -0.55 -21.75
N ASN A 256 -15.84 -1.65 -22.24
CA ASN A 256 -16.71 -1.69 -23.42
C ASN A 256 -18.14 -2.16 -23.12
N MET A 257 -18.70 -1.68 -22.02
CA MET A 257 -20.07 -2.00 -21.62
C MET A 257 -21.08 -1.63 -22.71
N THR A 258 -21.96 -2.58 -23.03
CA THR A 258 -23.13 -2.31 -23.86
C THR A 258 -24.06 -1.30 -23.18
N PRO A 259 -24.92 -0.60 -23.93
CA PRO A 259 -25.91 0.29 -23.32
C PRO A 259 -26.80 -0.40 -22.26
N GLU A 260 -27.11 -1.69 -22.45
CA GLU A 260 -27.90 -2.48 -21.49
C GLU A 260 -27.12 -2.77 -20.20
N GLU A 261 -25.84 -3.13 -20.30
CA GLU A 261 -24.96 -3.32 -19.15
C GLU A 261 -24.74 -2.00 -18.38
N SER A 262 -24.58 -0.88 -19.10
CA SER A 262 -24.47 0.45 -18.49
C SER A 262 -25.72 0.82 -17.70
N GLU A 263 -26.90 0.62 -18.28
CA GLU A 263 -28.18 0.88 -17.59
C GLU A 263 -28.36 -0.04 -16.37
N ALA A 264 -27.99 -1.32 -16.49
CA ALA A 264 -28.05 -2.27 -15.39
C ALA A 264 -27.09 -1.90 -14.25
N GLN A 265 -25.87 -1.46 -14.56
CA GLN A 265 -24.89 -1.00 -13.59
C GLN A 265 -25.32 0.29 -12.89
N GLU A 266 -25.85 1.26 -13.64
CA GLU A 266 -26.41 2.48 -13.05
C GLU A 266 -27.55 2.17 -12.09
N ALA A 267 -28.50 1.32 -12.50
CA ALA A 267 -29.60 0.89 -11.63
C ALA A 267 -29.10 0.13 -10.39
N PHE A 268 -28.06 -0.69 -10.51
CA PHE A 268 -27.43 -1.35 -9.37
C PHE A 268 -26.74 -0.34 -8.44
N ASN A 269 -26.00 0.63 -8.99
CA ASN A 269 -25.36 1.70 -8.24
C ASN A 269 -26.39 2.53 -7.45
N GLU A 270 -27.55 2.83 -8.03
CA GLU A 270 -28.64 3.52 -7.32
C GLU A 270 -29.15 2.71 -6.11
N LYS A 271 -29.31 1.39 -6.26
CA LYS A 271 -29.69 0.51 -5.12
C LYS A 271 -28.63 0.54 -4.03
N ILE A 272 -27.35 0.47 -4.39
CA ILE A 272 -26.23 0.56 -3.43
C ILE A 272 -26.24 1.92 -2.73
N GLN A 273 -26.41 3.02 -3.46
CA GLN A 273 -26.50 4.36 -2.87
C GLN A 273 -27.66 4.48 -1.88
N ALA A 274 -28.85 4.00 -2.24
CA ALA A 274 -30.01 3.98 -1.35
C ALA A 274 -29.77 3.11 -0.10
N LEU A 275 -29.13 1.96 -0.27
CA LEU A 275 -28.77 1.04 0.81
C LEU A 275 -27.83 1.73 1.82
N TYR A 276 -26.75 2.37 1.37
CA TYR A 276 -25.81 3.06 2.27
C TYR A 276 -26.38 4.36 2.84
N GLN A 277 -27.26 5.06 2.12
CA GLN A 277 -28.03 6.17 2.68
C GLN A 277 -28.87 5.70 3.87
N LYS A 278 -29.58 4.58 3.73
CA LYS A 278 -30.35 3.97 4.83
C LYS A 278 -29.46 3.56 6.00
N ARG A 279 -28.27 3.02 5.74
CA ARG A 279 -27.27 2.69 6.79
C ARG A 279 -26.90 3.93 7.62
N SER A 280 -26.66 5.04 6.94
CA SER A 280 -26.26 6.31 7.57
C SER A 280 -27.33 6.90 8.51
N GLU A 281 -28.59 6.47 8.41
CA GLU A 281 -29.66 6.90 9.31
C GLU A 281 -29.53 6.30 10.71
N PHE A 282 -28.80 5.19 10.86
CA PHE A 282 -28.63 4.51 12.14
C PHE A 282 -27.18 4.24 12.54
N ILE A 283 -26.20 4.40 11.65
CA ILE A 283 -24.77 4.34 11.99
C ILE A 283 -24.06 5.60 11.50
N GLU A 284 -23.25 6.19 12.36
CA GLU A 284 -22.24 7.15 11.98
C GLU A 284 -20.88 6.44 11.88
N GLU A 285 -20.25 6.46 10.71
CA GLU A 285 -18.94 5.86 10.49
C GLU A 285 -17.87 6.94 10.31
N ARG A 286 -16.75 6.81 11.02
CA ARG A 286 -15.64 7.76 10.99
C ARG A 286 -14.34 7.04 10.66
N GLY A 287 -13.67 7.50 9.60
CA GLY A 287 -12.30 7.09 9.29
C GLY A 287 -11.33 7.67 10.31
N THR A 288 -10.41 6.84 10.79
CA THR A 288 -9.33 7.20 11.70
C THR A 288 -8.10 6.35 11.41
N GLY A 289 -7.07 6.47 12.24
CA GLY A 289 -5.90 5.61 12.20
C GLY A 289 -5.22 5.62 13.57
N TYR A 290 -4.57 4.51 13.87
CA TYR A 290 -3.82 4.28 15.10
C TYR A 290 -2.34 4.10 14.77
N VAL A 291 -1.52 4.39 15.78
CA VAL A 291 -0.09 4.08 15.75
C VAL A 291 0.18 2.98 16.75
N TRP A 292 0.78 1.89 16.27
CA TRP A 292 1.07 0.69 17.04
C TRP A 292 2.58 0.53 17.18
N ALA A 293 3.06 0.30 18.40
CA ALA A 293 4.43 -0.12 18.65
C ALA A 293 4.43 -1.61 19.00
N LEU A 294 5.05 -2.43 18.16
CA LEU A 294 5.18 -3.87 18.36
C LEU A 294 6.65 -4.18 18.64
N LEU A 295 6.94 -4.42 19.92
CA LEU A 295 8.29 -4.71 20.37
C LEU A 295 8.62 -6.19 20.16
N GLN A 296 9.74 -6.46 19.49
CA GLN A 296 10.32 -7.78 19.41
C GLN A 296 10.79 -8.22 20.81
N LYS A 297 10.71 -9.51 21.12
CA LYS A 297 11.12 -10.07 22.41
C LYS A 297 12.38 -10.89 22.29
#